data_AF-A0A8C6AM93-F1
#
_entry.id   AF-A0A8C6AM93-F1
#
_cell.length_a   1.000
_cell.length_b   1.000
_cell.length_c   1.000
_cell.angle_alpha   90.00
_cell.angle_beta   90.00
_cell.angle_gamma   90.00
#
_symmetry.space_group_name_H-M   'P 1'
#
loop_
_entity.id
_entity.type
_entity.pdbx_description
1 polymer ?
#
loop_
_entity_poly.entity_id
_entity_poly.type
_entity_poly.pdbx_seq_one_letter_code
_entity_poly.pdbx_strand_id
1 'polypeptide(L)'
;MPARAAAGRGGSAGRAPAGRGGSTGAQRERRPEQPKLRIKMLWFQGNSMQLAKHSFQLLLRNLSASKTALPVLTLFTKDPCPLCDEAKEVLEPYKNRFILQEVDIRLPENSAWYDRYKFDIPVFHLNGQFLMMHRVDVSKLEKQLQKLEQQGAGG
;
A
#
# COMPACT_ATOMS: atom_id res chain seq x y z
N MET A 1 6.17 -1.48 58.07
CA MET A 1 4.79 -1.96 58.24
C MET A 1 4.38 -2.77 57.00
N PRO A 2 4.46 -4.12 56.99
CA PRO A 2 3.85 -4.93 55.94
C PRO A 2 2.51 -5.53 56.42
N ALA A 3 1.44 -5.28 55.67
CA ALA A 3 0.14 -5.92 55.90
C ALA A 3 0.02 -7.20 55.06
N ARG A 4 -0.42 -8.26 55.74
CA ARG A 4 -0.59 -9.65 55.24
C ARG A 4 -1.89 -9.82 54.44
N ALA A 5 -1.78 -10.66 53.41
CA ALA A 5 -2.64 -11.78 52.98
C ALA A 5 -4.15 -11.80 53.29
N ALA A 6 -4.94 -12.22 52.28
CA ALA A 6 -5.99 -13.26 52.44
C ALA A 6 -6.42 -13.84 51.08
N ALA A 7 -6.83 -15.11 51.12
CA ALA A 7 -7.11 -16.01 50.00
C ALA A 7 -8.61 -16.33 49.83
N GLY A 8 -8.96 -16.97 48.72
CA GLY A 8 -10.18 -17.78 48.53
C GLY A 8 -10.81 -17.62 47.14
N ARG A 9 -11.52 -18.57 46.50
CA ARG A 9 -11.68 -20.05 46.51
C ARG A 9 -12.89 -20.32 45.57
N GLY A 10 -12.84 -21.39 44.75
CA GLY A 10 -14.02 -22.10 44.17
C GLY A 10 -14.59 -21.53 42.86
N GLY A 11 -15.19 -22.28 41.92
CA GLY A 11 -15.50 -23.72 41.74
C GLY A 11 -15.94 -23.95 40.27
N SER A 12 -15.57 -25.07 39.64
CA SER A 12 -16.42 -26.25 39.31
C SER A 12 -17.42 -26.17 38.13
N ALA A 13 -17.07 -26.90 37.06
CA ALA A 13 -17.85 -27.90 36.28
C ALA A 13 -19.04 -27.54 35.35
N GLY A 14 -19.03 -28.18 34.16
CA GLY A 14 -20.18 -28.42 33.25
C GLY A 14 -19.71 -28.67 31.79
N ARG A 15 -19.38 -29.88 31.35
CA ARG A 15 -20.20 -30.97 30.73
C ARG A 15 -20.79 -30.67 29.32
N ALA A 16 -20.45 -31.55 28.37
CA ALA A 16 -20.76 -31.56 26.93
C ALA A 16 -22.24 -31.91 26.58
N PRO A 17 -22.68 -31.92 25.29
CA PRO A 17 -22.48 -33.11 24.45
C PRO A 17 -22.32 -32.88 22.92
N ALA A 18 -22.10 -34.00 22.24
CA ALA A 18 -21.84 -34.20 20.81
C ALA A 18 -23.11 -34.23 19.92
N GLY A 19 -22.92 -34.03 18.60
CA GLY A 19 -23.90 -34.35 17.56
C GLY A 19 -23.22 -35.01 16.35
N ARG A 20 -23.74 -36.18 15.94
CA ARG A 20 -23.33 -37.04 14.80
C ARG A 20 -24.39 -37.00 13.69
N GLY A 21 -23.96 -37.35 12.47
CA GLY A 21 -24.78 -37.94 11.39
C GLY A 21 -25.19 -36.93 10.31
N GLY A 22 -25.24 -37.23 9.02
CA GLY A 22 -25.07 -38.45 8.21
C GLY A 22 -25.46 -38.07 6.77
N SER A 23 -24.70 -38.52 5.76
CA SER A 23 -25.09 -39.53 4.76
C SER A 23 -25.52 -38.99 3.38
N THR A 24 -24.75 -39.45 2.40
CA THR A 24 -24.92 -39.54 0.95
C THR A 24 -26.28 -40.05 0.49
N GLY A 25 -26.74 -39.64 -0.71
CA GLY A 25 -27.82 -40.31 -1.43
C GLY A 25 -28.16 -39.67 -2.77
N ALA A 26 -27.74 -40.32 -3.85
CA ALA A 26 -28.11 -40.02 -5.23
C ALA A 26 -29.43 -40.71 -5.63
N GLN A 27 -29.91 -40.35 -6.83
CA GLN A 27 -30.78 -41.09 -7.77
C GLN A 27 -32.30 -40.81 -7.87
N ARG A 28 -32.65 -40.29 -9.06
CA ARG A 28 -33.50 -40.93 -10.11
C ARG A 28 -35.01 -40.63 -10.13
N GLU A 29 -35.34 -39.71 -11.04
CA GLU A 29 -36.24 -39.86 -12.21
C GLU A 29 -37.65 -40.43 -12.01
N ARG A 30 -38.68 -39.63 -12.34
CA ARG A 30 -39.79 -40.00 -13.25
C ARG A 30 -40.45 -38.77 -13.92
N ARG A 31 -40.53 -38.83 -15.25
CA ARG A 31 -41.49 -38.15 -16.18
C ARG A 31 -42.96 -38.54 -15.83
N PRO A 32 -44.05 -37.94 -16.38
CA PRO A 32 -44.26 -37.38 -17.75
C PRO A 32 -45.01 -36.01 -17.71
N GLU A 33 -45.36 -35.24 -18.75
CA GLU A 33 -46.10 -35.47 -20.01
C GLU A 33 -45.92 -34.24 -20.92
N GLN A 34 -46.01 -34.43 -22.24
CA GLN A 34 -46.01 -33.40 -23.29
C GLN A 34 -47.45 -32.83 -23.46
N PRO A 35 -47.64 -31.62 -24.05
CA PRO A 35 -47.87 -31.61 -25.48
C PRO A 35 -47.22 -30.43 -26.23
N LYS A 36 -46.90 -30.75 -27.49
CA LYS A 36 -46.36 -29.88 -28.53
C LYS A 36 -47.37 -28.80 -28.91
N LEU A 37 -46.99 -27.53 -28.80
CA LEU A 37 -47.63 -26.47 -29.59
C LEU A 37 -46.61 -25.90 -30.57
N ARG A 38 -46.79 -26.29 -31.84
CA ARG A 38 -46.12 -25.69 -32.99
C ARG A 38 -46.60 -24.25 -33.11
N ILE A 39 -45.73 -23.28 -32.87
CA ILE A 39 -45.95 -21.91 -33.34
C ILE A 39 -44.72 -21.49 -34.16
N LYS A 40 -45.05 -20.96 -35.33
CA LYS A 40 -44.22 -20.66 -36.50
C LYS A 40 -42.91 -19.94 -36.17
N MET A 41 -41.87 -20.28 -36.94
CA MET A 41 -40.78 -19.36 -37.25
C MET A 41 -41.37 -18.02 -37.67
N LEU A 42 -41.01 -16.96 -36.95
CA LEU A 42 -41.12 -15.60 -37.45
C LEU A 42 -39.71 -15.02 -37.39
N TRP A 43 -39.12 -14.84 -38.57
CA TRP A 43 -37.90 -14.11 -38.78
C TRP A 43 -38.14 -12.65 -38.38
N PHE A 44 -37.82 -12.29 -37.13
CA PHE A 44 -37.67 -10.89 -36.75
C PHE A 44 -36.20 -10.55 -36.68
N GLN A 45 -35.77 -10.01 -37.81
CA GLN A 45 -34.60 -9.18 -38.01
C GLN A 45 -34.54 -8.12 -36.89
N GLY A 46 -33.43 -8.06 -36.15
CA GLY A 46 -33.29 -7.14 -35.02
C GLY A 46 -31.86 -7.10 -34.51
N ASN A 47 -30.96 -6.54 -35.32
CA ASN A 47 -29.64 -6.14 -34.88
C ASN A 47 -29.75 -4.87 -34.02
N SER A 48 -28.77 -4.63 -33.15
CA SER A 48 -28.57 -3.42 -32.32
C SER A 48 -29.17 -3.44 -30.92
N MET A 49 -28.45 -4.01 -29.96
CA MET A 49 -28.33 -3.50 -28.57
C MET A 49 -27.11 -4.15 -27.91
N GLN A 50 -25.91 -3.93 -28.45
CA GLN A 50 -24.63 -4.23 -27.79
C GLN A 50 -23.72 -3.00 -27.84
N LEU A 51 -24.15 -1.86 -27.28
CA LEU A 51 -23.25 -0.70 -27.22
C LEU A 51 -23.49 0.24 -26.03
N ALA A 52 -24.00 -0.27 -24.90
CA ALA A 52 -24.21 0.53 -23.70
C ALA A 52 -23.40 0.07 -22.48
N LYS A 53 -22.51 -0.92 -22.62
CA LYS A 53 -21.67 -1.43 -21.51
C LYS A 53 -20.18 -1.09 -21.62
N HIS A 54 -19.69 -0.68 -22.79
CA HIS A 54 -18.28 -0.27 -22.98
C HIS A 54 -18.03 1.22 -22.73
N SER A 55 -19.06 2.06 -22.70
CA SER A 55 -18.88 3.51 -22.59
C SER A 55 -18.63 3.98 -21.15
N PHE A 56 -19.07 3.23 -20.14
CA PHE A 56 -18.89 3.63 -18.73
C PHE A 56 -17.48 3.35 -18.19
N GLN A 57 -16.74 2.43 -18.81
CA GLN A 57 -15.40 2.03 -18.37
C GLN A 57 -14.27 2.89 -18.98
N LEU A 58 -14.59 3.66 -20.02
CA LEU A 58 -13.68 4.60 -20.68
C LEU A 58 -13.70 6.00 -20.06
N LEU A 59 -14.76 6.37 -19.34
CA LEU A 59 -14.92 7.71 -18.74
C LEU A 59 -14.30 7.87 -17.35
N LEU A 60 -13.89 6.79 -16.68
CA LEU A 60 -13.15 6.87 -15.40
C LEU A 60 -11.62 6.76 -15.55
N ARG A 61 -11.12 6.56 -16.78
CA ARG A 61 -9.70 6.22 -17.01
C ARG A 61 -8.82 7.42 -17.39
N ASN A 62 -9.35 8.64 -17.35
CA ASN A 62 -8.66 9.85 -17.81
C ASN A 62 -8.51 10.96 -16.76
N LEU A 63 -8.71 10.64 -15.47
CA LEU A 63 -8.43 11.56 -14.35
C LEU A 63 -7.09 11.29 -13.64
N SER A 64 -6.17 10.55 -14.26
CA SER A 64 -4.78 10.52 -13.78
C SER A 64 -3.98 11.60 -14.50
N ALA A 65 -4.36 12.87 -14.29
CA ALA A 65 -3.45 13.96 -14.56
C ALA A 65 -2.22 13.72 -13.67
N SER A 66 -1.12 13.30 -14.28
CA SER A 66 0.17 13.10 -13.63
C SER A 66 0.57 14.40 -12.96
N LYS A 67 0.21 14.54 -11.68
CA LYS A 67 0.58 15.68 -10.87
C LYS A 67 2.10 15.62 -10.79
N THR A 68 2.77 16.55 -11.45
CA THR A 68 4.23 16.73 -11.39
C THR A 68 4.61 17.18 -9.98
N ALA A 69 4.47 16.29 -9.01
CA ALA A 69 4.92 16.52 -7.66
C ALA A 69 6.44 16.34 -7.65
N LEU A 70 7.16 17.36 -7.20
CA LEU A 70 8.58 17.23 -6.95
C LEU A 70 8.80 16.11 -5.93
N PRO A 71 9.78 15.23 -6.15
CA PRO A 71 10.07 14.17 -5.20
C PRO A 71 10.52 14.76 -3.86
N VAL A 72 10.19 14.10 -2.77
CA VAL A 72 10.59 14.52 -1.42
C VAL A 72 11.86 13.79 -1.03
N LEU A 73 12.93 14.53 -0.77
CA LEU A 73 14.19 14.01 -0.26
C LEU A 73 14.25 14.27 1.24
N THR A 74 14.06 13.23 2.05
CA THR A 74 14.17 13.29 3.50
C THR A 74 15.62 13.06 3.93
N LEU A 75 16.23 14.06 4.55
CA LEU A 75 17.54 14.02 5.18
C LEU A 75 17.37 13.79 6.68
N PHE A 76 17.83 12.64 7.17
CA PHE A 76 17.98 12.41 8.60
C PHE A 76 19.28 13.02 9.08
N THR A 77 19.19 13.90 10.08
CA THR A 77 20.33 14.67 10.63
C THR A 77 20.33 14.63 12.17
N LYS A 78 21.44 15.05 12.77
CA LYS A 78 21.66 15.15 14.23
C LYS A 78 22.70 16.23 14.50
N ASP A 79 22.49 17.13 15.46
CA ASP A 79 23.59 18.02 15.90
C ASP A 79 24.40 17.43 17.07
N PRO A 80 25.73 17.68 17.12
CA PRO A 80 26.57 18.20 16.04
C PRO A 80 26.94 17.11 15.02
N CYS A 81 26.87 17.41 13.72
CA CYS A 81 27.23 16.49 12.62
C CYS A 81 27.89 17.23 11.44
N PRO A 82 29.23 17.26 11.36
CA PRO A 82 29.92 17.94 10.25
C PRO A 82 29.61 17.31 8.88
N LEU A 83 29.40 15.98 8.83
CA LEU A 83 29.04 15.28 7.59
C LEU A 83 27.67 15.71 7.04
N CYS A 84 26.78 16.16 7.92
CA CYS A 84 25.45 16.62 7.55
C CYS A 84 25.52 18.00 6.89
N ASP A 85 26.44 18.86 7.35
CA ASP A 85 26.69 20.18 6.77
C ASP A 85 27.30 20.04 5.37
N GLU A 86 28.33 19.21 5.20
CA GLU A 86 28.92 18.89 3.90
C GLU A 86 27.87 18.37 2.91
N ALA A 87 26.99 17.49 3.38
CA ALA A 87 25.92 16.94 2.55
C ALA A 87 24.92 18.00 2.08
N LYS A 88 24.58 18.98 2.94
CA LYS A 88 23.67 20.08 2.58
C LYS A 88 24.27 20.96 1.50
N GLU A 89 25.56 21.26 1.58
CA GLU A 89 26.28 22.02 0.56
C GLU A 89 26.24 21.33 -0.81
N VAL A 90 26.45 20.01 -0.85
CA VAL A 90 26.35 19.22 -2.10
C VAL A 90 24.93 19.23 -2.67
N LEU A 91 23.91 19.34 -1.80
CA LEU A 91 22.50 19.35 -2.20
C LEU A 91 21.97 20.73 -2.59
N GLU A 92 22.61 21.83 -2.17
CA GLU A 92 22.25 23.22 -2.55
C GLU A 92 21.87 23.38 -4.02
N PRO A 93 22.71 22.97 -5.00
CA PRO A 93 22.40 23.15 -6.42
C PRO A 93 21.16 22.36 -6.89
N TYR A 94 20.77 21.30 -6.17
CA TYR A 94 19.68 20.40 -6.54
C TYR A 94 18.36 20.69 -5.80
N LYS A 95 18.33 21.61 -4.84
CA LYS A 95 17.13 21.96 -4.05
C LYS A 95 15.93 22.39 -4.89
N ASN A 96 16.14 22.85 -6.13
CA ASN A 96 15.03 23.22 -7.03
C ASN A 96 14.36 22.00 -7.70
N ARG A 97 14.97 20.81 -7.65
CA ARG A 97 14.48 19.59 -8.31
C ARG A 97 13.75 18.63 -7.35
N PHE A 98 13.85 18.85 -6.06
CA PHE A 98 13.19 18.04 -5.03
C PHE A 98 12.84 18.91 -3.83
N ILE A 99 11.96 18.42 -2.98
CA ILE A 99 11.63 19.06 -1.71
C ILE A 99 12.53 18.44 -0.63
N LEU A 100 13.46 19.23 -0.08
CA LEU A 100 14.31 18.77 1.02
C LEU A 100 13.52 18.81 2.33
N GLN A 101 13.42 17.67 3.00
CA GLN A 101 12.82 17.56 4.32
C GLN A 101 13.88 17.13 5.33
N GLU A 102 14.19 18.00 6.28
CA GLU A 102 15.13 17.68 7.34
C GLU A 102 14.40 17.07 8.54
N VAL A 103 14.92 15.95 9.04
CA VAL A 103 14.38 15.25 10.20
C VAL A 103 15.49 15.09 11.23
N ASP A 104 15.38 15.81 12.35
CA ASP A 104 16.28 15.60 13.49
C ASP A 104 15.88 14.31 14.21
N ILE A 105 16.78 13.34 14.18
CA ILE A 105 16.56 12.04 14.81
C ILE A 105 16.72 12.09 16.34
N ARG A 106 17.26 13.17 16.92
CA ARG A 106 17.39 13.29 18.40
C ARG A 106 16.06 13.59 19.08
N LEU A 107 15.07 14.05 18.32
CA LEU A 107 13.75 14.35 18.84
C LEU A 107 13.09 13.06 19.35
N PRO A 108 12.42 13.07 20.52
CA PRO A 108 11.82 11.88 21.11
C PRO A 108 10.75 11.25 20.19
N GLU A 109 10.07 12.06 19.38
CA GLU A 109 9.11 11.62 18.36
C GLU A 109 9.76 10.74 17.28
N ASN A 110 11.06 10.93 17.04
CA ASN A 110 11.86 10.22 16.04
C ASN A 110 12.79 9.18 16.65
N SER A 111 12.58 8.77 17.90
CA SER A 111 13.40 7.76 18.60
C SER A 111 13.59 6.46 17.80
N ALA A 112 12.57 6.03 17.05
CA ALA A 112 12.67 4.88 16.16
C ALA A 112 13.74 5.05 15.06
N TRP A 113 13.92 6.27 14.54
CA TRP A 113 14.97 6.60 13.59
C TRP A 113 16.32 6.72 14.26
N TYR A 114 16.36 7.24 15.50
CA TYR A 114 17.59 7.31 16.28
C TYR A 114 18.23 5.93 16.45
N ASP A 115 17.45 4.95 16.91
CA ASP A 115 18.00 3.61 17.16
C ASP A 115 18.50 2.93 15.88
N ARG A 116 17.85 3.22 14.75
CA ARG A 116 18.20 2.65 13.45
C ARG A 116 19.42 3.32 12.80
N TYR A 117 19.50 4.65 12.87
CA TYR A 117 20.43 5.43 12.04
C TYR A 117 21.47 6.22 12.82
N LYS A 118 21.50 6.19 14.16
CA LYS A 118 22.46 6.96 15.01
C LYS A 118 23.93 6.90 14.58
N PHE A 119 24.36 5.82 13.93
CA PHE A 119 25.74 5.62 13.46
C PHE A 119 25.90 5.77 11.94
N ASP A 120 24.80 5.96 11.20
CA ASP A 120 24.78 5.96 9.73
C ASP A 120 24.38 7.31 9.11
N ILE A 121 24.23 8.34 9.95
CA ILE A 121 23.88 9.71 9.55
C ILE A 121 25.05 10.33 8.76
N PRO A 122 24.80 11.09 7.67
CA PRO A 122 23.49 11.42 7.11
C PRO A 122 22.86 10.28 6.30
N VAL A 123 21.55 10.08 6.47
CA VAL A 123 20.75 9.11 5.69
C VAL A 123 19.74 9.86 4.83
N PHE A 124 19.59 9.42 3.58
CA PHE A 124 18.71 10.03 2.59
C PHE A 124 17.62 9.06 2.16
N HIS A 125 16.37 9.48 2.28
CA HIS A 125 15.25 8.79 1.69
C HIS A 125 14.62 9.63 0.58
N LEU A 126 14.33 9.03 -0.56
CA LEU A 126 13.63 9.67 -1.67
C LEU A 126 12.22 9.10 -1.75
N ASN A 127 11.20 9.94 -1.61
CA ASN A 127 9.78 9.55 -1.53
C ASN A 127 9.53 8.46 -0.47
N GLY A 128 10.22 8.55 0.68
CA GLY A 128 10.14 7.57 1.76
C GLY A 128 10.88 6.25 1.51
N GLN A 129 11.63 6.13 0.41
CA GLN A 129 12.48 4.98 0.12
C GLN A 129 13.94 5.30 0.39
N PHE A 130 14.66 4.38 1.04
CA PHE A 130 16.09 4.53 1.27
C PHE A 130 16.85 4.70 -0.05
N LEU A 131 17.65 5.77 -0.15
CA LEU A 131 18.47 6.08 -1.32
C LEU A 131 19.95 5.84 -1.07
N MET A 132 20.50 6.48 -0.03
CA MET A 132 21.93 6.44 0.30
C MET A 132 22.19 6.90 1.75
N MET A 133 23.38 6.64 2.26
CA MET A 133 23.82 7.03 3.61
C MET A 133 25.32 7.39 3.64
N HIS A 134 25.77 8.01 4.74
CA HIS A 134 27.13 8.50 5.04
C HIS A 134 27.67 9.59 4.11
N ARG A 135 27.44 9.49 2.79
CA ARG A 135 27.90 10.45 1.78
C ARG A 135 26.84 10.64 0.69
N VAL A 136 26.83 11.84 0.10
CA VAL A 136 25.93 12.18 -1.01
C VAL A 136 26.53 11.67 -2.32
N ASP A 137 25.94 10.62 -2.88
CA ASP A 137 26.25 10.14 -4.23
C ASP A 137 25.42 10.90 -5.27
N VAL A 138 25.96 12.00 -5.78
CA VAL A 138 25.29 12.86 -6.78
C VAL A 138 24.81 12.06 -7.99
N SER A 139 25.64 11.15 -8.52
CA SER A 139 25.27 10.33 -9.68
C SER A 139 24.09 9.39 -9.41
N LYS A 140 23.93 8.90 -8.17
CA LYS A 140 22.77 8.06 -7.81
C LYS A 140 21.52 8.92 -7.67
N LEU A 141 21.65 10.08 -7.02
CA LEU A 141 20.57 11.04 -6.87
C LEU A 141 20.03 11.47 -8.24
N GLU A 142 20.89 11.90 -9.15
CA GLU A 142 20.51 12.33 -10.50
C GLU A 142 19.79 11.23 -11.28
N LYS A 143 20.30 10.00 -11.26
CA LYS A 143 19.65 8.86 -11.92
C LYS A 143 18.25 8.60 -11.38
N GLN A 144 18.06 8.71 -10.06
CA GLN A 144 16.74 8.51 -9.46
C GLN A 144 15.80 9.67 -9.75
N LEU A 145 16.26 10.93 -9.70
CA LEU A 145 15.47 12.09 -10.07
C LEU A 145 15.02 12.00 -11.54
N GLN A 146 15.93 11.70 -12.46
CA GLN A 146 15.62 11.54 -13.88
C GLN A 146 14.62 10.40 -14.13
N LYS A 147 14.75 9.29 -13.40
CA LYS A 147 13.80 8.17 -13.48
C LYS A 147 12.40 8.60 -13.04
N LEU A 148 12.28 9.40 -11.99
CA LEU A 148 10.99 9.90 -11.50
C LEU A 148 10.36 10.91 -12.48
N GLU A 149 11.17 11.78 -13.09
CA GLU A 149 10.73 12.70 -14.14
C GLU A 149 10.14 11.95 -15.34
N GLN A 150 10.79 10.86 -15.79
CA GLN A 150 10.32 10.03 -16.91
C GLN A 150 9.04 9.24 -16.57
N GLN A 151 8.91 8.76 -15.34
CA GLN A 151 7.72 8.01 -14.90
C GLN A 151 6.48 8.90 -14.74
N GLY A 152 6.65 10.20 -14.48
CA GLY A 152 5.56 11.17 -14.45
C GLY A 152 5.04 11.58 -15.82
N ALA A 153 5.80 11.34 -16.90
CA ALA A 153 5.49 11.81 -18.26
C ALA A 153 4.85 10.74 -19.19
N GLY A 154 4.77 9.48 -18.77
CA GLY A 154 4.39 8.34 -19.62
C GLY A 154 3.03 7.69 -19.32
N GLY A 155 2.10 8.40 -18.68
CA GLY A 155 0.78 7.88 -18.27
C GLY A 155 -0.37 8.47 -19.07
#